data_AF-A0A9E4AKN7-F1
#
_entry.id   AF-A0A9E4AKN7-F1
#
_cell.length_a   1.000
_cell.length_b   1.000
_cell.length_c   1.000
_cell.angle_alpha   90.00
_cell.angle_beta   90.00
_cell.angle_gamma   90.00
#
_symmetry.space_group_name_H-M   'P 1'
#
loop_
_entity.id
_entity.type
_entity.pdbx_description
1 polymer ?
#
loop_
_entity_poly.entity_id
_entity_poly.type
_entity_poly.pdbx_seq_one_letter_code
_entity_poly.pdbx_strand_id
1 'polypeptide(L)'
;MVNYAVYRNKFVPICTICLVVVILTTSSYADEVTDLAFIREVNPIIKEKRQEVIRFNPLETSELKFAATGLIRLYQKYISSQDGPTCNFTPTCSRFGMACIQEYGVLRGILLTADRLLRCNGVKSSHYHKDPSTGKYIDPISDYDH
;
A
#
# COMPACT_ATOMS: atom_id res chain seq x y z
N MET A 1 -24.80 76.95 -11.74
CA MET A 1 -24.46 75.54 -12.00
C MET A 1 -23.80 74.96 -10.74
N VAL A 2 -24.55 74.16 -9.97
CA VAL A 2 -24.18 72.85 -9.34
C VAL A 2 -22.67 72.46 -9.48
N ASN A 3 -21.88 72.05 -8.45
CA ASN A 3 -22.12 71.75 -7.03
C ASN A 3 -20.82 71.78 -6.14
N TYR A 4 -20.93 71.30 -4.88
CA TYR A 4 -19.93 70.84 -3.87
C TYR A 4 -18.48 70.50 -4.33
N ALA A 5 -17.37 70.77 -3.62
CA ALA A 5 -17.03 70.71 -2.18
C ALA A 5 -16.77 69.29 -1.59
N VAL A 6 -15.70 69.17 -0.77
CA VAL A 6 -15.32 68.04 0.14
C VAL A 6 -14.98 66.69 -0.56
N TYR A 7 -13.78 66.09 -0.44
CA TYR A 7 -13.21 65.52 0.80
C TYR A 7 -11.70 65.23 0.74
N ARG A 8 -11.09 65.00 1.91
CA ARG A 8 -9.62 64.90 2.14
C ARG A 8 -8.89 63.82 1.34
N ASN A 9 -7.64 64.17 1.02
CA ASN A 9 -6.54 63.31 0.58
C ASN A 9 -6.43 62.02 1.43
N LYS A 10 -6.83 60.86 0.88
CA LYS A 10 -6.70 59.54 1.52
C LYS A 10 -5.31 58.94 1.30
N PHE A 11 -4.27 59.63 1.79
CA PHE A 11 -2.96 59.01 1.95
C PHE A 11 -2.98 58.10 3.19
N VAL A 12 -3.52 56.89 3.01
CA VAL A 12 -3.43 55.83 4.01
C VAL A 12 -1.96 55.42 4.07
N PRO A 13 -1.22 55.71 5.16
CA PRO A 13 0.22 55.46 5.18
C PRO A 13 0.47 53.96 5.10
N ILE A 14 1.52 53.58 4.36
CA ILE A 14 1.88 52.17 4.11
C ILE A 14 1.98 51.40 5.44
N CYS A 15 2.48 52.03 6.51
CA CYS A 15 2.44 51.51 7.88
C CYS A 15 1.08 50.99 8.35
N THR A 16 -0.03 51.69 8.08
CA THR A 16 -1.37 51.25 8.53
C THR A 16 -1.89 50.07 7.71
N ILE A 17 -1.56 49.98 6.42
CA ILE A 17 -1.90 48.82 5.60
C ILE A 17 -1.09 47.61 6.08
N CYS A 18 0.22 47.77 6.31
CA CYS A 18 1.06 46.72 6.88
C CYS A 18 0.58 46.27 8.27
N LEU A 19 0.19 47.20 9.17
CA LEU A 19 -0.35 46.86 10.49
C LEU A 19 -1.64 46.05 10.39
N VAL A 20 -2.58 46.46 9.53
CA VAL A 20 -3.84 45.73 9.33
C VAL A 20 -3.58 44.34 8.73
N VAL A 21 -2.69 44.21 7.75
CA VAL A 21 -2.31 42.90 7.18
C VAL A 21 -1.68 42.00 8.23
N VAL A 22 -0.73 42.51 9.03
CA VAL A 22 -0.10 41.75 10.13
C VAL A 22 -1.15 41.29 11.13
N ILE A 23 -2.02 42.18 11.61
CA ILE A 23 -3.09 41.84 12.57
C ILE A 23 -4.03 40.75 12.01
N LEU A 24 -4.47 40.87 10.75
CA LEU A 24 -5.33 39.87 10.11
C LEU A 24 -4.62 38.52 9.94
N THR A 25 -3.34 38.51 9.55
CA THR A 25 -2.57 37.26 9.48
C THR A 25 -2.35 36.63 10.85
N THR A 26 -2.13 37.41 11.91
CA THR A 26 -1.98 36.88 13.28
C THR A 26 -3.29 36.32 13.83
N SER A 27 -4.44 36.89 13.46
CA SER A 27 -5.75 36.33 13.84
C SER A 27 -5.97 34.98 13.15
N SER A 28 -5.82 34.93 11.83
CA SER A 28 -6.00 33.70 11.06
C SER A 28 -5.01 32.58 11.45
N TYR A 29 -3.81 32.95 11.91
CA TYR A 29 -2.82 32.00 12.42
C TYR A 29 -3.17 31.47 13.82
N ALA A 30 -3.83 32.27 14.66
CA ALA A 30 -4.23 31.84 16.00
C ALA A 30 -5.26 30.69 15.93
N ASP A 31 -6.26 30.81 15.04
CA ASP A 31 -7.28 29.78 14.82
C ASP A 31 -6.66 28.45 14.33
N GLU A 32 -5.75 28.51 13.34
CA GLU A 32 -5.05 27.33 12.79
C GLU A 32 -4.19 26.61 13.85
N VAL A 33 -3.50 27.37 14.72
CA VAL A 33 -2.68 26.81 15.81
C VAL A 33 -3.55 26.15 16.89
N THR A 34 -4.74 26.67 17.18
CA THR A 34 -5.67 26.02 18.12
C THR A 34 -6.25 24.71 17.59
N ASP A 35 -6.60 24.64 16.30
CA ASP A 35 -7.06 23.39 15.68
C ASP A 35 -5.96 22.31 15.69
N LEU A 36 -4.71 22.69 15.40
CA LEU A 36 -3.56 21.79 15.48
C LEU A 36 -3.27 21.28 16.90
N ALA A 37 -3.44 22.14 17.92
CA ALA A 37 -3.32 21.74 19.32
C ALA A 37 -4.43 20.74 19.70
N PHE A 38 -5.68 21.04 19.34
CA PHE A 38 -6.83 20.17 19.60
C PHE A 38 -6.66 18.80 18.92
N ILE A 39 -6.38 18.75 17.61
CA ILE A 39 -6.17 17.50 16.87
C ILE A 39 -5.09 16.63 17.52
N ARG A 40 -4.03 17.23 18.06
CA ARG A 40 -2.94 16.52 18.73
C ARG A 40 -3.28 16.00 20.13
N GLU A 41 -4.26 16.59 20.79
CA GLU A 41 -4.76 16.17 22.11
C GLU A 41 -5.84 15.08 21.99
N VAL A 42 -6.80 15.20 21.07
CA VAL A 42 -7.85 14.18 20.86
C VAL A 42 -7.41 12.99 19.99
N ASN A 43 -6.28 13.08 19.29
CA ASN A 43 -5.69 11.94 18.55
C ASN A 43 -4.33 11.53 19.15
N PRO A 44 -4.31 10.91 20.35
CA PRO A 44 -3.10 10.30 20.88
C PRO A 44 -2.69 9.16 19.93
N ILE A 45 -1.64 9.39 19.14
CA ILE A 45 -1.12 8.41 18.17
C ILE A 45 -0.78 7.12 18.92
N ILE A 46 -1.66 6.13 18.81
CA ILE A 46 -1.44 4.78 19.32
C ILE A 46 -0.20 4.27 18.60
N LYS A 47 0.90 4.18 19.36
CA LYS A 47 2.23 3.87 18.84
C LYS A 47 2.39 2.37 18.61
N GLU A 48 1.39 1.71 18.01
CA GLU A 48 1.45 0.31 17.63
C GLU A 48 2.26 0.16 16.34
N LYS A 49 3.56 0.44 16.44
CA LYS A 49 4.53 0.10 15.40
C LYS A 49 4.83 -1.40 15.46
N ARG A 50 3.83 -2.22 15.12
CA ARG A 50 4.02 -3.56 14.57
C ARG A 50 3.84 -3.54 13.05
N GLN A 51 4.46 -2.55 12.39
CA GLN A 51 4.89 -2.79 11.02
C GLN A 51 6.12 -3.69 11.10
N GLU A 52 5.82 -4.98 10.98
CA GLU A 52 6.70 -6.06 10.54
C GLU A 52 7.87 -5.59 9.66
N VAL A 53 9.03 -6.23 9.82
CA VAL A 53 10.26 -5.86 9.10
C VAL A 53 10.10 -6.25 7.63
N ILE A 54 9.52 -5.33 6.85
CA ILE A 54 9.56 -5.37 5.38
C ILE A 54 11.05 -5.41 5.01
N ARG A 55 11.55 -6.58 4.60
CA ARG A 55 12.90 -6.71 4.04
C ARG A 55 12.93 -5.93 2.73
N PHE A 56 13.33 -4.67 2.80
CA PHE A 56 13.45 -3.81 1.64
C PHE A 56 14.50 -4.39 0.69
N ASN A 57 14.04 -5.11 -0.32
CA ASN A 57 14.89 -5.70 -1.34
C ASN A 57 15.02 -4.65 -2.46
N PRO A 58 16.21 -4.08 -2.71
CA PRO A 58 16.38 -2.87 -3.53
C PRO A 58 16.04 -3.02 -5.02
N LEU A 59 15.57 -4.19 -5.46
CA LEU A 59 15.02 -4.45 -6.78
C LEU A 59 13.46 -4.39 -6.82
N GLU A 60 12.79 -4.11 -5.70
CA GLU A 60 11.34 -3.95 -5.66
C GLU A 60 10.89 -2.51 -5.97
N THR A 61 10.72 -2.19 -7.25
CA THR A 61 9.87 -1.06 -7.65
C THR A 61 8.40 -1.47 -7.63
N SER A 62 7.51 -0.51 -7.37
CA SER A 62 6.04 -0.71 -7.42
C SER A 62 5.57 -1.24 -8.77
N GLU A 63 6.23 -0.82 -9.84
CA GLU A 63 5.97 -1.24 -11.22
C GLU A 63 6.23 -2.73 -11.43
N LEU A 64 7.31 -3.29 -10.87
CA LEU A 64 7.63 -4.71 -10.96
C LEU A 64 6.63 -5.58 -10.19
N LYS A 65 6.14 -5.11 -9.02
CA LYS A 65 5.02 -5.77 -8.30
C LYS A 65 3.77 -5.81 -9.15
N PHE A 66 3.41 -4.69 -9.77
CA PHE A 66 2.23 -4.60 -10.62
C PHE A 66 2.36 -5.48 -11.88
N ALA A 67 3.51 -5.45 -12.55
CA ALA A 67 3.80 -6.26 -13.73
C ALA A 67 3.76 -7.77 -13.41
N ALA A 68 4.44 -8.22 -12.35
CA ALA A 68 4.46 -9.63 -11.96
C ALA A 68 3.06 -10.14 -11.56
N THR A 69 2.31 -9.36 -10.77
CA THR A 69 0.93 -9.72 -10.39
C THR A 69 -0.01 -9.69 -11.59
N GLY A 70 0.19 -8.76 -12.53
CA GLY A 70 -0.52 -8.67 -13.80
C GLY A 70 -0.27 -9.89 -14.70
N LEU A 71 0.99 -10.30 -14.85
CA LEU A 71 1.40 -11.52 -15.57
C LEU A 71 0.75 -12.78 -14.97
N ILE A 72 0.71 -12.91 -13.65
CA ILE A 72 0.07 -14.05 -12.99
C ILE A 72 -1.46 -14.04 -13.20
N ARG A 73 -2.11 -12.87 -13.14
CA ARG A 73 -3.54 -12.76 -13.46
C ARG A 73 -3.83 -13.03 -14.94
N LEU A 74 -2.94 -12.65 -15.85
CA LEU A 74 -3.02 -12.97 -17.26
C LEU A 74 -2.92 -14.50 -17.47
N TYR A 75 -1.92 -15.13 -16.87
CA TYR A 75 -1.76 -16.60 -16.88
C TYR A 75 -3.02 -17.30 -16.32
N GLN A 76 -3.54 -16.86 -15.17
CA GLN A 76 -4.77 -17.40 -14.58
C GLN A 76 -6.00 -17.24 -15.49
N LYS A 77 -6.13 -16.13 -16.21
CA LYS A 77 -7.29 -15.85 -17.06
C LYS A 77 -7.24 -16.56 -18.41
N TYR A 78 -6.06 -16.65 -19.03
CA TYR A 78 -5.92 -17.13 -20.42
C TYR A 78 -5.40 -18.56 -20.54
N ILE A 79 -4.53 -19.01 -19.63
CA ILE A 79 -3.91 -20.34 -19.68
C ILE A 79 -4.62 -21.30 -18.72
N SER A 80 -4.74 -20.92 -17.43
CA SER A 80 -5.41 -21.77 -16.42
C SER A 80 -6.91 -22.02 -16.69
N SER A 81 -7.53 -21.30 -17.62
CA SER A 81 -8.90 -21.58 -18.07
C SER A 81 -9.00 -22.78 -19.01
N GLN A 82 -7.89 -23.23 -19.61
CA GLN A 82 -7.85 -24.34 -20.56
C GLN A 82 -7.34 -25.66 -19.95
N ASP A 83 -6.50 -25.60 -18.91
CA ASP A 83 -5.78 -26.78 -18.36
C ASP A 83 -6.55 -27.60 -17.30
N GLY A 84 -7.71 -27.13 -16.83
CA GLY A 84 -8.46 -27.79 -15.75
C GLY A 84 -7.74 -27.79 -14.38
N PRO A 85 -8.27 -28.50 -13.37
CA PRO A 85 -7.77 -28.42 -11.98
C PRO A 85 -6.61 -29.41 -11.70
N THR A 86 -5.52 -29.34 -12.46
CA THR A 86 -4.35 -30.25 -12.36
C THR A 86 -3.36 -29.92 -11.23
N CYS A 87 -3.65 -28.92 -10.39
CA CYS A 87 -2.80 -28.58 -9.25
C CYS A 87 -2.95 -29.59 -8.09
N ASN A 88 -1.85 -30.30 -7.80
CA ASN A 88 -1.73 -31.29 -6.73
C ASN A 88 -1.72 -30.68 -5.30
N PHE A 89 -1.54 -29.36 -5.17
CA PHE A 89 -1.44 -28.66 -3.89
C PHE A 89 -2.68 -27.80 -3.56
N THR A 90 -2.90 -27.60 -2.25
CA THR A 90 -3.84 -26.66 -1.64
C THR A 90 -3.07 -25.68 -0.73
N PRO A 91 -3.20 -24.35 -0.91
CA PRO A 91 -3.84 -23.66 -2.05
C PRO A 91 -3.17 -23.99 -3.39
N THR A 92 -3.82 -23.63 -4.50
CA THR A 92 -3.23 -23.86 -5.84
C THR A 92 -1.93 -23.07 -6.02
N CYS A 93 -0.98 -23.59 -6.80
CA CYS A 93 0.31 -22.91 -7.06
C CYS A 93 0.13 -21.47 -7.57
N SER A 94 -0.92 -21.21 -8.36
CA SER A 94 -1.30 -19.87 -8.83
C SER A 94 -1.79 -18.93 -7.73
N ARG A 95 -2.48 -19.44 -6.70
CA ARG A 95 -2.91 -18.65 -5.52
C ARG A 95 -1.75 -18.46 -4.55
N PHE A 96 -0.96 -19.50 -4.32
CA PHE A 96 0.26 -19.44 -3.52
C PHE A 96 1.21 -18.37 -4.06
N GLY A 97 1.49 -18.36 -5.37
CA GLY A 97 2.44 -17.40 -5.95
C GLY A 97 1.97 -15.95 -5.92
N MET A 98 0.66 -15.68 -6.04
CA MET A 98 0.13 -14.33 -5.82
C MET A 98 0.40 -13.84 -4.40
N ALA A 99 0.10 -14.67 -3.40
CA ALA A 99 0.26 -14.29 -2.00
C ALA A 99 1.75 -14.24 -1.59
N CYS A 100 2.61 -15.14 -2.06
CA CYS A 100 4.05 -15.06 -1.83
C CYS A 100 4.69 -13.79 -2.43
N ILE A 101 4.17 -13.26 -3.54
CA ILE A 101 4.61 -11.98 -4.11
C ILE A 101 4.07 -10.77 -3.31
N GLN A 102 2.88 -10.89 -2.73
CA GLN A 102 2.31 -9.86 -1.85
C GLN A 102 3.05 -9.77 -0.51
N GLU A 103 3.44 -10.92 0.05
CA GLU A 103 3.95 -11.08 1.41
C GLU A 103 5.49 -11.02 1.46
N TYR A 104 6.18 -11.74 0.56
CA TYR A 104 7.65 -11.79 0.50
C TYR A 104 8.28 -10.96 -0.64
N GLY A 105 7.46 -10.30 -1.45
CA GLY A 105 7.90 -9.52 -2.60
C GLY A 105 8.21 -10.34 -3.86
N VAL A 106 8.46 -9.66 -4.98
CA VAL A 106 8.54 -10.24 -6.33
C VAL A 106 9.62 -11.32 -6.42
N LEU A 107 10.83 -11.05 -5.94
CA LEU A 107 11.96 -11.98 -6.11
C LEU A 107 11.79 -13.26 -5.28
N ARG A 108 11.56 -13.13 -3.96
CA ARG A 108 11.34 -14.29 -3.07
C ARG A 108 10.04 -15.01 -3.44
N GLY A 109 9.00 -14.27 -3.79
CA GLY A 109 7.73 -14.82 -4.27
C GLY A 109 7.87 -15.65 -5.55
N ILE A 110 8.59 -15.16 -6.56
CA ILE A 110 8.86 -15.92 -7.80
C ILE A 110 9.68 -17.18 -7.50
N LEU A 111 10.73 -17.09 -6.68
CA LEU A 111 11.57 -18.24 -6.33
C LEU A 111 10.77 -19.34 -5.62
N LEU A 112 9.98 -18.98 -4.59
CA LEU A 112 9.10 -19.92 -3.88
C LEU A 112 8.02 -20.51 -4.81
N THR A 113 7.47 -19.70 -5.72
CA THR A 113 6.46 -20.17 -6.69
C THR A 113 7.05 -21.16 -7.69
N ALA A 114 8.24 -20.88 -8.24
CA ALA A 114 8.92 -21.74 -9.20
C ALA A 114 9.29 -23.09 -8.56
N ASP A 115 9.85 -23.04 -7.36
CA ASP A 115 10.17 -24.21 -6.53
C ASP A 115 8.92 -25.11 -6.27
N ARG A 116 7.78 -24.52 -5.91
CA ARG A 116 6.50 -25.26 -5.77
C ARG A 116 5.94 -25.77 -7.10
N LEU A 117 6.12 -25.04 -8.21
CA LEU A 117 5.70 -25.48 -9.55
C LEU A 117 6.49 -26.72 -10.01
N LEU A 118 7.78 -26.80 -9.71
CA LEU A 118 8.60 -28.00 -9.98
C LEU A 118 8.08 -29.21 -9.20
N ARG A 119 7.77 -29.06 -7.90
CA ARG A 119 7.13 -30.11 -7.09
C ARG A 119 5.77 -30.54 -7.64
N CYS A 120 4.95 -29.58 -8.06
CA CYS A 120 3.60 -29.84 -8.56
C CYS A 120 3.60 -30.68 -9.84
N ASN A 121 4.65 -30.58 -10.67
CA ASN A 121 4.80 -31.24 -11.97
C ASN A 121 5.64 -32.55 -11.92
N GLY A 122 5.80 -33.17 -10.75
CA GLY A 122 6.33 -34.54 -10.63
C GLY A 122 7.58 -34.70 -9.76
N VAL A 123 8.18 -33.61 -9.27
CA VAL A 123 9.34 -33.70 -8.35
C VAL A 123 8.85 -33.98 -6.92
N LYS A 124 8.63 -35.28 -6.61
CA LYS A 124 8.39 -35.87 -5.27
C LYS A 124 7.67 -34.97 -4.24
N SER A 125 6.35 -34.87 -4.34
CA SER A 125 5.49 -34.25 -3.32
C SER A 125 5.22 -35.13 -2.07
N SER A 126 5.84 -36.31 -1.96
CA SER A 126 5.53 -37.34 -0.96
C SER A 126 5.77 -36.97 0.52
N HIS A 127 6.45 -35.85 0.82
CA HIS A 127 6.69 -35.40 2.19
C HIS A 127 5.60 -34.48 2.74
N TYR A 128 4.69 -33.97 1.90
CA TYR A 128 3.63 -33.07 2.34
C TYR A 128 2.45 -33.85 2.92
N HIS A 129 1.80 -33.27 3.94
CA HIS A 129 0.56 -33.81 4.46
C HIS A 129 -0.51 -33.80 3.37
N LYS A 130 -1.23 -34.91 3.21
CA LYS A 130 -2.26 -35.06 2.19
C LYS A 130 -3.64 -35.02 2.84
N ASP A 131 -4.44 -34.03 2.45
CA ASP A 131 -5.81 -33.86 2.91
C ASP A 131 -6.65 -35.10 2.53
N PRO A 132 -7.26 -35.82 3.49
CA PRO A 132 -8.05 -37.02 3.22
C PRO A 132 -9.37 -36.72 2.48
N SER A 133 -9.85 -35.48 2.50
CA SER A 133 -11.11 -35.07 1.85
C SER A 133 -10.92 -34.66 0.39
N THR A 134 -9.86 -33.89 0.08
CA THR A 134 -9.59 -33.41 -1.29
C THR A 134 -8.52 -34.23 -2.03
N GLY A 135 -7.75 -35.07 -1.33
CA GLY A 135 -6.65 -35.82 -1.90
C GLY A 135 -5.47 -34.95 -2.35
N LYS A 136 -5.38 -33.69 -1.89
CA LYS A 136 -4.32 -32.74 -2.25
C LYS A 136 -3.29 -32.57 -1.15
N TYR A 137 -2.09 -32.19 -1.52
CA TYR A 137 -1.01 -31.85 -0.59
C TYR A 137 -1.25 -30.47 0.02
N ILE A 138 -1.18 -30.37 1.34
CA ILE A 138 -1.30 -29.10 2.07
C ILE A 138 0.10 -28.47 2.16
N ASP A 139 0.21 -27.23 1.69
CA ASP A 139 1.45 -26.44 1.66
C ASP A 139 1.04 -24.95 1.83
N PRO A 140 0.87 -24.47 3.08
CA PRO A 140 0.45 -23.11 3.40
C PRO A 140 1.62 -22.12 3.32
N ILE A 141 1.35 -20.82 3.36
CA ILE A 141 2.39 -19.78 3.23
C ILE A 141 3.15 -19.56 4.55
N SER A 142 2.51 -19.81 5.69
CA SER A 142 3.11 -19.80 7.03
C SER A 142 4.40 -20.64 7.14
N ASP A 143 4.50 -21.69 6.34
CA ASP A 143 5.63 -22.63 6.37
C ASP A 143 6.90 -22.04 5.73
N TYR A 144 6.85 -20.79 5.25
CA TYR A 144 7.96 -20.07 4.63
C TYR A 144 8.32 -18.77 5.37
N ASP A 145 7.78 -18.51 6.57
CA ASP A 145 7.95 -17.27 7.34
C ASP A 145 9.25 -17.21 8.17
N HIS A 146 10.40 -17.41 7.52
CA HIS A 146 11.75 -17.36 8.11
C HIS A 146 12.67 -16.31 7.45
#